data_AF-A0A6B3FXF4-F1
#
_entry.id   AF-A0A6B3FXF4-F1
#
_cell.length_a   1.000
_cell.length_b   1.000
_cell.length_c   1.000
_cell.angle_alpha   90.00
_cell.angle_beta   90.00
_cell.angle_gamma   90.00
#
_symmetry.space_group_name_H-M   'P 1'
#
loop_
_entity.id
_entity.type
_entity.pdbx_description
1 polymer ?
#
loop_
_entity_poly.entity_id
_entity_poly.type
_entity_poly.pdbx_seq_one_letter_code
_entity_poly.pdbx_strand_id
1 'polypeptide(L)' 'MANEAGAEEDVVLLIDARRELKELSALLEVAPFSPDVVKAMRTYLAKAEPVRDAFHRFCALPSGTLRSAIGELR' A
#
# COMPACT_ATOMS: atom_id res chain seq x y z
N MET A 1 3.11 25.15 -4.52
CA MET A 1 3.58 24.00 -5.33
C MET A 1 4.19 22.90 -4.46
N ALA A 2 3.75 22.72 -3.21
CA ALA A 2 4.36 21.79 -2.25
C ALA A 2 3.49 20.53 -1.97
N ASN A 3 2.47 20.26 -2.77
CA ASN A 3 1.42 19.27 -2.43
C ASN A 3 1.26 18.13 -3.45
N GLU A 4 1.96 18.17 -4.58
CA GLU A 4 1.83 17.16 -5.65
C GLU A 4 2.89 16.06 -5.51
N ALA A 5 4.13 16.41 -5.19
CA ALA A 5 5.21 15.44 -5.01
C ALA A 5 4.93 14.45 -3.86
N GLY A 6 4.37 14.92 -2.73
CA GLY A 6 3.99 14.04 -1.62
C GLY A 6 2.78 13.14 -1.95
N ALA A 7 1.90 13.59 -2.85
CA ALA A 7 0.77 12.77 -3.29
C ALA A 7 1.22 11.66 -4.26
N GLU A 8 2.18 11.95 -5.14
CA GLU A 8 2.76 10.95 -6.04
C GLU A 8 3.54 9.87 -5.27
N GLU A 9 4.32 10.27 -4.26
CA GLU A 9 5.04 9.36 -3.38
C GLU A 9 4.09 8.45 -2.59
N ASP A 10 2.98 9.01 -2.08
CA ASP A 10 1.92 8.25 -1.41
C ASP A 10 1.27 7.23 -2.35
N VAL A 11 0.99 7.59 -3.60
CA VAL A 11 0.39 6.69 -4.59
C VAL A 11 1.33 5.51 -4.88
N VAL A 12 2.62 5.76 -5.10
CA VAL A 12 3.61 4.70 -5.30
C VAL A 12 3.66 3.75 -4.09
N LEU A 13 3.71 4.31 -2.88
CA LEU A 13 3.76 3.54 -1.64
C LEU A 13 2.51 2.66 -1.47
N LEU A 14 1.33 3.17 -1.80
CA LEU A 14 0.07 2.43 -1.74
C LEU A 14 -0.03 1.33 -2.81
N ILE A 15 0.48 1.56 -4.03
CA ILE A 15 0.55 0.53 -5.08
C ILE A 15 1.44 -0.63 -4.64
N ASP A 16 2.62 -0.33 -4.10
CA ASP A 16 3.57 -1.35 -3.67
C ASP A 16 3.05 -2.12 -2.45
N ALA A 17 2.43 -1.43 -1.48
CA ALA A 17 1.77 -2.09 -0.36
C ALA A 17 0.66 -3.05 -0.80
N ARG A 18 -0.16 -2.64 -1.78
CA ARG A 18 -1.22 -3.48 -2.37
C ARG A 18 -0.65 -4.72 -3.06
N ARG A 19 0.43 -4.58 -3.83
CA ARG A 19 1.10 -5.69 -4.52
C ARG A 19 1.63 -6.72 -3.52
N GLU A 20 2.34 -6.27 -2.49
CA GLU A 20 2.87 -7.16 -1.46
C GLU A 20 1.78 -7.84 -0.64
N LEU A 21 0.68 -7.14 -0.32
CA LEU A 21 -0.48 -7.77 0.34
C LEU A 21 -1.10 -8.87 -0.52
N LYS A 22 -1.17 -8.68 -1.84
CA LYS A 22 -1.66 -9.70 -2.77
C LYS A 22 -0.75 -10.93 -2.79
N GLU A 23 0.56 -10.73 -2.81
CA GLU A 23 1.54 -11.82 -2.74
C GLU A 23 1.46 -12.57 -1.41
N LEU A 24 1.38 -11.84 -0.28
CA LEU A 24 1.22 -12.42 1.04
C LEU A 24 -0.09 -13.23 1.15
N SER A 25 -1.20 -12.72 0.59
CA SER A 25 -2.47 -13.45 0.56
C SER A 25 -2.34 -14.79 -0.17
N ALA A 26 -1.66 -14.81 -1.31
CA ALA A 26 -1.43 -16.04 -2.07
C ALA A 26 -0.55 -17.04 -1.29
N LEU A 27 0.49 -16.56 -0.60
CA LEU A 27 1.34 -17.42 0.24
C LEU A 27 0.57 -18.00 1.44
N LEU A 28 -0.32 -17.22 2.06
CA LEU A 28 -1.16 -17.65 3.16
C LEU A 28 -2.16 -18.75 2.75
N GLU A 29 -2.68 -18.70 1.53
CA GLU A 29 -3.58 -19.73 0.99
C GLU A 29 -2.87 -21.08 0.77
N VAL A 30 -1.59 -21.05 0.38
CA VAL A 30 -0.84 -22.27 0.05
C VAL A 30 -0.17 -22.89 1.29
N ALA A 31 0.51 -22.07 2.09
CA ALA A 31 1.31 -22.55 3.22
C ALA A 31 1.45 -21.46 4.31
N PRO A 32 0.43 -21.27 5.18
CA PRO A 32 0.31 -20.10 6.07
C PRO A 32 1.40 -19.99 7.15
N PHE A 33 2.12 -21.07 7.43
CA PHE A 33 3.20 -21.10 8.42
C PHE A 33 4.58 -21.35 7.80
N SER A 34 4.72 -21.15 6.49
CA SER A 34 5.99 -21.31 5.80
C SER A 34 6.98 -20.18 6.18
N PRO A 35 8.30 -20.43 6.09
CA PRO A 35 9.30 -19.38 6.24
C PRO A 35 9.09 -18.19 5.29
N ASP A 36 8.55 -18.43 4.10
CA ASP A 36 8.27 -17.39 3.10
C ASP A 36 7.14 -16.47 3.55
N VAL A 37 6.08 -17.00 4.16
CA VAL A 37 5.03 -16.17 4.79
C VAL A 37 5.61 -15.32 5.91
N VAL A 38 6.43 -15.91 6.80
CA VAL A 38 7.05 -15.17 7.90
C VAL A 38 7.93 -14.03 7.37
N LYS A 39 8.72 -14.28 6.32
CA LYS A 39 9.53 -13.26 5.67
C LYS A 39 8.66 -12.15 5.05
N ALA A 40 7.63 -12.51 4.29
CA ALA A 40 6.72 -11.56 3.66
C ALA A 40 5.98 -10.69 4.70
N MET A 41 5.49 -11.28 5.79
CA MET A 41 4.87 -10.54 6.89
C MET A 41 5.84 -9.55 7.55
N ARG A 42 7.10 -9.94 7.78
CA ARG A 42 8.11 -9.04 8.35
C ARG A 42 8.40 -7.86 7.42
N THR A 43 8.53 -8.10 6.13
CA THR A 43 8.71 -7.05 5.13
C THR A 43 7.53 -6.08 5.13
N TYR A 44 6.30 -6.60 5.12
CA TYR A 44 5.10 -5.77 5.16
C TYR A 44 5.03 -4.92 6.44
N LEU A 45 5.30 -5.52 7.61
CA LEU A 45 5.27 -4.83 8.90
C LEU A 45 6.34 -3.73 9.02
N ALA A 46 7.51 -3.91 8.39
CA ALA A 46 8.59 -2.92 8.42
C ALA A 46 8.21 -1.57 7.78
N LYS A 47 7.19 -1.55 6.91
CA LYS A 47 6.69 -0.36 6.23
C LYS A 47 5.22 -0.03 6.55
N ALA A 48 4.63 -0.69 7.53
CA ALA A 48 3.20 -0.56 7.81
C ALA A 48 2.82 0.86 8.27
N GLU A 49 3.66 1.52 9.05
CA GLU A 49 3.42 2.88 9.55
C GLU A 49 3.36 3.93 8.41
N PRO A 50 4.38 4.07 7.54
CA PRO A 50 4.31 5.05 6.45
C PRO A 50 3.18 4.73 5.45
N VAL A 51 2.90 3.45 5.17
CA VAL A 51 1.79 3.04 4.31
C VAL A 51 0.44 3.44 4.90
N ARG A 52 0.25 3.24 6.21
CA ARG A 52 -0.97 3.64 6.92
C ARG A 52 -1.17 5.16 6.85
N ASP A 53 -0.11 5.93 7.05
CA ASP A 53 -0.20 7.39 7.02
C ASP A 53 -0.49 7.90 5.60
N ALA A 54 0.11 7.30 4.57
CA ALA A 54 -0.21 7.57 3.17
C ALA A 54 -1.68 7.24 2.85
N PHE A 55 -2.19 6.12 3.38
CA PHE A 55 -3.60 5.75 3.21
C PHE A 55 -4.54 6.75 3.88
N HIS A 56 -4.21 7.24 5.07
CA HIS A 56 -4.99 8.29 5.74
C HIS A 56 -5.03 9.58 4.93
N ARG A 57 -3.88 10.02 4.39
CA ARG A 57 -3.81 11.20 3.50
C ARG A 57 -4.62 10.99 2.22
N PHE A 58 -4.52 9.81 1.63
CA PHE A 58 -5.32 9.42 0.46
C PHE A 58 -6.83 9.49 0.75
N CYS A 59 -7.30 8.94 1.86
CA CYS A 59 -8.71 9.01 2.26
C CYS A 59 -9.20 10.43 2.57
N ALA A 60 -8.30 11.34 2.93
CA ALA A 60 -8.62 12.75 3.17
C ALA A 60 -8.66 13.60 1.89
N LEU A 61 -8.33 13.04 0.71
CA LEU A 61 -8.37 13.77 -0.55
C LEU A 61 -9.80 14.22 -0.91
N PRO A 62 -9.96 15.40 -1.53
CA PRO A 62 -11.25 15.82 -2.10
C PRO A 62 -11.77 14.77 -3.09
N SER A 63 -13.09 14.55 -3.12
CA SER A 63 -13.72 13.45 -3.88
C SER A 63 -13.41 13.44 -5.39
N GLY A 64 -13.16 14.61 -6.00
CA GLY A 64 -12.72 14.73 -7.39
C GLY A 64 -11.30 14.19 -7.60
N THR A 65 -10.36 14.60 -6.75
CA THR A 65 -8.96 14.15 -6.76
C THR A 65 -8.84 12.68 -6.38
N LEU A 66 -9.61 12.25 -5.37
CA LEU A 66 -9.67 10.86 -4.94
C LEU A 66 -10.07 9.92 -6.08
N ARG A 67 -11.06 10.30 -6.90
CA ARG A 67 -11.48 9.50 -8.06
C ARG A 67 -10.35 9.30 -9.07
N SER A 68 -9.60 10.36 -9.38
CA SER A 68 -8.44 10.27 -10.29
C SER A 68 -7.34 9.38 -9.70
N ALA A 69 -7.01 9.57 -8.42
CA ALA A 69 -5.99 8.78 -7.74
C ALA A 69 -6.39 7.29 -7.61
N ILE A 70 -7.67 6.97 -7.41
CA ILE A 70 -8.16 5.58 -7.48
C ILE A 70 -7.87 4.94 -8.85
N GLY A 71 -7.94 5.72 -9.94
CA GLY A 71 -7.60 5.26 -11.27
C GLY A 71 -6.14 4.83 -11.40
N GLU A 72 -5.23 5.55 -10.75
CA GLU A 72 -3.80 5.25 -10.71
C GLU A 72 -3.47 4.06 -9.79
N LEU A 73 -4.30 3.85 -8.75
CA LEU A 73 -4.18 2.72 -7.83
C LEU A 73 -4.75 1.39 -8.37
N ARG A 74 -5.31 1.33 -9.58
CA ARG A 74 -5.83 0.09 -10.20
C ARG A 74 -4.71 -0.69 -10.88
#